data_AF-A0A5Q4H850-F1
#
_entry.id   AF-A0A5Q4H850-F1
#
_cell.length_a   1.000
_cell.length_b   1.000
_cell.length_c   1.000
_cell.angle_alpha   90.00
_cell.angle_beta   90.00
_cell.angle_gamma   90.00
#
_symmetry.space_group_name_H-M   'P 1'
#
loop_
_entity.id
_entity.type
_entity.pdbx_description
1 polymer ?
#
loop_
_entity_poly.entity_id
_entity_poly.type
_entity_poly.pdbx_seq_one_letter_code
_entity_poly.pdbx_strand_id
1 'polypeptide(L)' 'MKKAIWSEGHPEGRWRCYDYDEISKRDKANLDIFWLRDKTLEDSDDLPDPDILAQEIADDLQAALDQFTAVAGGLRG' A
#
# COMPACT_ATOMS: atom_id res chain seq x y z
N MET A 1 -8.69 27.08 -22.57
CA MET A 1 -8.75 26.19 -21.39
C MET A 1 -7.99 24.91 -21.71
N LYS A 2 -7.10 24.45 -20.81
CA LYS A 2 -6.41 23.15 -21.00
C LYS A 2 -7.44 22.02 -20.84
N LYS A 3 -7.50 21.10 -21.79
CA LYS A 3 -8.40 19.93 -21.73
C LYS A 3 -7.89 18.93 -20.69
N ALA A 4 -8.80 18.27 -19.98
CA ALA A 4 -8.49 17.12 -19.11
C ALA A 4 -7.69 16.07 -19.90
N ILE A 5 -6.59 15.61 -19.32
CA ILE A 5 -5.78 14.50 -19.85
C ILE A 5 -6.23 13.18 -19.21
N TRP A 6 -6.81 13.26 -18.02
CA TRP A 6 -7.44 12.13 -17.34
C TRP A 6 -8.79 11.77 -17.96
N SER A 7 -9.04 10.48 -18.14
CA SER A 7 -10.34 9.88 -18.48
C SER A 7 -10.44 8.47 -17.88
N GLU A 8 -11.62 7.85 -17.89
CA GLU A 8 -11.79 6.47 -17.42
C GLU A 8 -10.88 5.47 -18.18
N GLY A 9 -10.64 5.71 -19.47
CA GLY A 9 -9.71 4.91 -20.28
C GLY A 9 -8.23 5.32 -20.15
N HIS A 10 -7.95 6.42 -19.43
CA HIS A 10 -6.58 6.92 -19.22
C HIS A 10 -6.42 7.48 -17.79
N PRO A 11 -6.50 6.61 -16.76
CA PRO A 11 -6.56 7.02 -15.35
C PRO A 11 -5.26 7.66 -14.85
N GLU A 12 -4.17 7.54 -15.62
CA GLU A 12 -2.83 8.08 -15.33
C GLU A 12 -2.67 9.56 -15.73
N GLY A 13 -3.70 10.19 -16.27
CA GLY A 13 -3.64 11.59 -16.68
C GLY A 13 -3.38 12.53 -15.49
N ARG A 14 -2.30 13.31 -15.55
CA ARG A 14 -1.94 14.30 -14.50
C ARG A 14 -2.83 15.54 -14.45
N TRP A 15 -3.76 15.68 -15.38
CA TRP A 15 -4.71 16.79 -15.43
C TRP A 15 -6.14 16.27 -15.42
N ARG A 16 -6.79 16.36 -14.26
CA ARG A 16 -8.19 15.97 -14.03
C ARG A 16 -8.98 17.18 -13.55
N CYS A 17 -10.17 17.38 -14.13
CA CYS A 17 -11.11 18.41 -13.70
C CYS A 17 -12.19 17.77 -12.81
N TYR A 18 -12.69 18.53 -11.84
CA TYR A 18 -13.78 18.13 -10.94
C TYR A 18 -14.85 19.23 -10.96
N ASP A 19 -16.12 18.83 -10.93
CA ASP A 19 -17.23 19.76 -10.82
C ASP A 19 -17.49 20.19 -9.38
N TYR A 20 -18.15 21.34 -9.19
CA TYR A 20 -18.47 21.87 -7.86
C TYR A 20 -19.25 20.87 -7.01
N ASP A 21 -20.22 20.18 -7.63
CA ASP A 21 -21.06 19.20 -6.94
C ASP A 21 -20.27 17.96 -6.48
N GLU A 22 -19.21 17.57 -7.20
CA GLU A 22 -18.33 16.49 -6.76
C GLU A 22 -17.53 16.90 -5.54
N ILE A 23 -16.96 18.12 -5.55
CA ILE A 23 -16.16 18.64 -4.45
C ILE A 23 -17.05 18.86 -3.21
N SER A 24 -18.24 19.43 -3.39
CA SER A 24 -19.16 19.75 -2.29
C SER A 24 -19.72 18.53 -1.56
N LYS A 25 -19.73 17.36 -2.21
CA LYS A 25 -20.16 16.10 -1.58
C LYS A 25 -19.05 15.43 -0.76
N ARG A 26 -17.79 15.86 -0.90
CA ARG A 26 -16.67 15.35 -0.11
C ARG A 26 -16.78 15.85 1.33
N ASP A 27 -16.23 15.09 2.27
CA ASP A 27 -16.12 15.53 3.66
C ASP A 27 -15.46 16.90 3.73
N LYS A 28 -16.16 17.87 4.30
CA LYS A 28 -15.71 19.28 4.46
C LYS A 28 -15.26 19.96 3.17
N ALA A 29 -15.74 19.51 2.00
CA ALA A 29 -15.26 19.96 0.70
C ALA A 29 -13.73 19.87 0.57
N ASN A 30 -13.14 18.80 1.12
CA ASN A 30 -11.70 18.60 1.16
C ASN A 30 -11.10 18.55 -0.27
N LEU A 31 -10.18 19.47 -0.53
CA LEU A 31 -9.45 19.65 -1.80
C LEU A 31 -8.17 18.82 -1.91
N ASP A 32 -7.82 18.07 -0.86
CA ASP A 32 -6.75 17.09 -0.89
C ASP A 32 -7.21 15.86 -1.68
N ILE A 33 -7.09 15.95 -3.01
CA ILE A 33 -7.64 14.99 -3.97
C ILE A 33 -6.49 14.34 -4.73
N PHE A 34 -6.24 13.07 -4.44
CA PHE A 34 -5.31 12.22 -5.17
C PHE A 34 -6.09 11.20 -6.00
N TRP A 35 -5.69 11.01 -7.26
CA TRP A 35 -6.26 9.99 -8.16
C TRP A 35 -5.20 9.17 -8.89
N LEU A 36 -3.93 9.54 -8.75
CA LEU A 36 -2.80 8.76 -9.23
C LEU A 36 -2.29 7.93 -8.07
N ARG A 37 -2.19 6.61 -8.25
CA ARG A 37 -1.44 5.76 -7.34
C ARG A 37 0.04 5.85 -7.72
N ASP A 38 0.89 5.99 -6.72
CA ASP A 38 2.32 5.91 -6.91
C ASP A 38 2.68 4.45 -7.22
N LYS A 39 3.28 4.21 -8.39
CA LYS A 39 3.70 2.87 -8.84
C LYS A 39 5.03 2.43 -8.24
N THR A 40 5.69 3.30 -7.49
CA THR A 40 6.88 2.93 -6.70
C THR A 40 6.52 2.25 -5.38
N LEU A 41 5.24 2.27 -4.99
CA LEU A 41 4.71 1.40 -3.94
C LEU A 41 4.46 0.00 -4.52
N GLU A 42 5.53 -0.78 -4.69
CA GLU A 42 5.50 -2.18 -5.17
C GLU A 42 4.82 -3.16 -4.17
N ASP A 43 4.27 -2.72 -3.05
CA ASP A 43 4.02 -3.60 -1.89
C ASP A 43 2.54 -3.82 -1.50
N SER A 44 1.54 -3.41 -2.29
CA SER A 44 0.12 -3.67 -1.91
C SER A 44 -0.73 -4.36 -2.97
N ASP A 45 -0.43 -4.20 -4.25
CA ASP A 45 -1.21 -4.88 -5.30
C ASP A 45 -0.63 -6.29 -5.64
N ASP A 46 0.59 -6.62 -5.18
CA ASP A 46 1.29 -7.92 -5.40
C ASP A 46 1.45 -8.76 -4.12
N LEU A 47 0.75 -8.40 -3.04
CA LEU A 47 0.82 -9.18 -1.80
C LEU A 47 0.20 -10.57 -2.01
N PRO A 48 0.87 -11.65 -1.56
CA PRO A 48 0.29 -12.98 -1.57
C PRO A 48 -0.95 -13.05 -0.68
N ASP A 49 -1.72 -14.12 -0.81
CA ASP A 49 -2.92 -14.35 0.00
C ASP A 49 -2.60 -14.18 1.51
N PRO A 50 -3.47 -13.56 2.31
CA PRO A 50 -3.23 -13.34 3.73
C PRO A 50 -2.81 -14.60 4.49
N ASP A 51 -3.31 -15.78 4.10
CA ASP A 51 -2.96 -17.05 4.73
C ASP A 51 -1.49 -17.45 4.45
N ILE A 52 -0.98 -17.14 3.25
CA ILE A 52 0.42 -17.36 2.87
C ILE A 52 1.30 -16.42 3.67
N LEU A 53 0.95 -15.13 3.71
CA LEU A 53 1.70 -14.12 4.45
C LEU A 53 1.76 -14.45 5.94
N ALA A 54 0.65 -14.89 6.53
CA ALA A 54 0.60 -15.28 7.93
C ALA A 54 1.53 -16.46 8.23
N GLN A 55 1.65 -17.43 7.30
CA GLN A 55 2.57 -18.54 7.48
C GLN A 55 4.03 -18.15 7.32
N GLU A 56 4.38 -17.34 6.34
CA GLU A 56 5.74 -16.84 6.17
C GLU A 56 6.22 -16.11 7.43
N ILE A 57 5.36 -15.25 8.01
CA ILE A 57 5.66 -14.56 9.27
C ILE A 57 5.85 -15.56 10.43
N ALA A 58 5.01 -16.59 10.53
CA ALA A 58 5.12 -17.59 11.59
C ALA A 58 6.42 -18.38 11.50
N ASP A 59 6.79 -18.81 10.29
CA ASP A 59 8.02 -19.56 10.01
C ASP A 59 9.26 -18.72 10.31
N ASP A 60 9.28 -17.45 9.89
CA ASP A 60 10.39 -16.52 10.16
C ASP A 60 10.57 -16.27 11.66
N LEU A 61 9.46 -16.07 12.39
CA LEU A 61 9.50 -15.88 13.84
C LEU A 61 9.99 -17.14 14.57
N GLN A 62 9.59 -18.33 14.12
CA GLN A 62 10.07 -19.59 14.68
C GLN A 62 11.57 -19.76 14.44
N ALA A 63 12.05 -19.48 13.23
CA ALA A 63 13.47 -19.54 12.89
C ALA A 63 14.29 -18.56 13.74
N ALA A 64 13.80 -17.32 13.93
CA ALA A 64 14.44 -16.33 14.77
C ALA A 64 14.51 -16.79 16.25
N LEU A 65 13.42 -17.38 16.77
CA LEU A 65 13.39 -17.89 18.14
C LEU A 65 14.36 -19.06 18.36
N ASP A 66 14.46 -19.96 17.39
CA ASP A 66 15.39 -21.09 17.44
C ASP A 66 16.85 -20.59 17.46
N GLN A 67 17.17 -19.58 16.65
CA GLN A 67 18.49 -18.93 16.67
C GLN A 67 18.80 -18.31 18.04
N PHE A 68 17.87 -17.58 18.65
CA PHE A 68 18.07 -17.01 19.98
C PHE A 68 18.25 -18.08 21.04
N THR A 69 17.49 -19.18 20.96
CA THR A 69 17.60 -20.29 21.90
C THR A 69 18.94 -20.99 21.77
N ALA A 70 19.43 -21.21 20.55
CA ALA A 70 20.75 -21.77 20.29
C ALA A 70 21.87 -20.89 20.87
N VAL A 71 21.80 -19.58 20.67
CA VAL A 71 22.76 -18.61 21.26
C VAL A 71 22.71 -18.65 22.78
N ALA A 72 21.51 -18.63 23.38
CA ALA A 72 21.34 -18.69 24.82
C ALA A 72 21.85 -20.00 25.44
N GLY A 73 21.68 -21.12 24.74
CA GLY A 73 22.22 -22.43 25.11
C GLY A 73 23.75 -22.44 25.07
N GLY A 74 24.36 -21.86 24.03
CA GLY A 74 25.81 -21.73 23.90
C GLY A 74 26.45 -20.84 24.97
N LEU A 75 25.73 -19.85 25.50
CA LEU A 75 26.20 -18.99 26.59
C LEU A 75 26.07 -19.60 27.99
N ARG A 76 25.27 -20.66 28.15
CA ARG A 76 25.12 -21.41 29.42
C ARG A 76 26.10 -22.58 29.57
N GLY A 77 26.91 -22.85 28.54
CA GLY A 77 27.95 -23.89 28.51
C GLY A 77 29.32 -23.36 28.90
#